data_AF-A0A2W4JX48-F1
#
_entry.id   AF-A0A2W4JX48-F1
#
_cell.length_a   1.000
_cell.length_b   1.000
_cell.length_c   1.000
_cell.angle_alpha   90.00
_cell.angle_beta   90.00
_cell.angle_gamma   90.00
#
_symmetry.space_group_name_H-M   'P 1'
#
loop_
_entity.id
_entity.type
_entity.pdbx_description
1 polymer ?
#
loop_
_entity_poly.entity_id
_entity_poly.type
_entity_poly.pdbx_seq_one_letter_code
_entity_poly.pdbx_strand_id
1 'polypeptide(L)'
;GDNKKAFLYSFLSGLSEPLGAAIFYLILFPFVNDLVIGAIFACIAGIMVFISIDELLPSAREYGEHHLSVYGFVAGMAVMAFSLLAFV
;
A
#
# COMPACT_ATOMS: atom_id res chain seq x y z
N GLY A 1 27.04 -2.44 -2.14
CA GLY A 1 25.90 -1.68 -2.67
C GLY A 1 26.02 -0.24 -2.24
N ASP A 2 25.63 0.71 -3.08
CA ASP A 2 25.68 2.13 -2.75
C ASP A 2 24.41 2.52 -1.97
N ASN A 3 24.53 2.56 -0.63
CA ASN A 3 23.39 2.82 0.28
C ASN A 3 22.68 4.15 -0.02
N LYS A 4 23.40 5.13 -0.60
CA LYS A 4 22.81 6.42 -0.99
C LYS A 4 21.87 6.27 -2.18
N LYS A 5 22.19 5.38 -3.12
CA LYS A 5 21.31 5.10 -4.27
C LYS A 5 20.06 4.32 -3.86
N ALA A 6 20.21 3.34 -2.97
CA ALA A 6 19.07 2.58 -2.44
C ALA A 6 18.07 3.51 -1.72
N PHE A 7 18.57 4.42 -0.88
CA PHE A 7 17.73 5.42 -0.22
C PHE A 7 17.03 6.35 -1.22
N LEU A 8 17.76 6.86 -2.21
CA LEU A 8 17.20 7.75 -3.23
C LEU A 8 16.08 7.05 -4.03
N TYR A 9 16.27 5.79 -4.44
CA TYR A 9 15.25 5.05 -5.19
C TYR A 9 14.01 4.75 -4.36
N SER A 10 14.15 4.32 -3.10
CA SER A 10 13.00 4.11 -2.21
C SER A 10 12.24 5.42 -1.95
N PHE A 11 12.96 6.54 -1.80
CA PHE A 11 12.33 7.84 -1.60
C PHE A 11 11.59 8.34 -2.85
N LEU A 12 12.20 8.24 -4.04
CA LEU A 12 11.52 8.61 -5.29
C LEU A 12 10.29 7.73 -5.55
N SER A 13 10.37 6.43 -5.23
CA SER A 13 9.23 5.52 -5.34
C SER A 13 8.08 5.95 -4.41
N GLY A 14 8.39 6.24 -3.14
CA GLY A 14 7.41 6.74 -2.18
C GLY A 14 6.79 8.08 -2.57
N LEU A 15 7.52 8.95 -3.29
CA LEU A 15 7.00 10.22 -3.80
C LEU A 15 5.98 10.03 -4.93
N SER A 16 5.89 8.83 -5.54
CA SER A 16 4.93 8.53 -6.59
C SER A 16 3.47 8.58 -6.09
N GLU A 17 3.21 8.17 -4.85
CA GLU A 17 1.87 8.19 -4.25
C GLU A 17 1.31 9.62 -4.09
N PRO A 18 1.99 10.57 -3.43
CA PRO A 18 1.49 11.95 -3.31
C PRO A 18 1.42 12.66 -4.66
N LEU A 19 2.33 12.37 -5.60
CA LEU A 19 2.23 12.89 -6.97
C LEU A 19 0.99 12.36 -7.69
N GLY A 20 0.73 11.06 -7.59
CA GLY A 20 -0.47 10.43 -8.14
C GLY A 20 -1.75 11.03 -7.54
N ALA A 21 -1.77 11.24 -6.22
CA ALA A 21 -2.88 11.90 -5.53
C ALA A 21 -3.09 13.35 -6.00
N ALA A 22 -2.01 14.12 -6.18
CA ALA A 22 -2.11 15.51 -6.66
C ALA A 22 -2.65 15.59 -8.09
N ILE A 23 -2.18 14.71 -8.98
CA ILE A 23 -2.68 14.62 -10.36
C ILE A 23 -4.14 14.19 -10.39
N PHE A 24 -4.50 13.17 -9.60
CA PHE A 24 -5.88 12.72 -9.47
C PHE A 24 -6.80 13.84 -8.98
N TYR A 25 -6.37 14.58 -7.95
CA TYR A 25 -7.12 15.71 -7.43
C TYR A 25 -7.28 16.83 -8.47
N LEU A 26 -6.23 17.21 -9.20
CA LEU A 26 -6.34 18.29 -10.19
C LEU A 26 -7.23 17.95 -11.39
N ILE A 27 -7.26 16.68 -11.82
CA ILE A 27 -7.94 16.27 -13.06
C ILE A 27 -9.32 15.68 -12.79
N LEU A 28 -9.44 14.83 -11.77
CA LEU A 28 -10.65 14.03 -11.53
C LEU A 28 -11.60 14.65 -10.50
N PHE A 29 -11.17 15.61 -9.67
CA PHE A 29 -12.04 16.26 -8.67
C PHE A 29 -13.41 16.72 -9.20
N PRO A 30 -13.57 17.32 -10.39
CA PRO A 30 -14.90 17.69 -10.90
C PRO A 30 -15.79 16.50 -11.32
N PHE A 31 -15.23 15.31 -11.50
CA PHE A 31 -15.94 14.08 -11.90
C PHE A 31 -16.15 13.09 -10.73
N VAL A 32 -15.64 13.43 -9.56
CA VAL A 32 -15.66 12.58 -8.37
C VAL A 32 -17.04 12.67 -7.71
N ASN A 33 -17.72 11.52 -7.62
CA ASN A 33 -18.93 11.32 -6.82
C ASN A 33 -18.75 10.10 -5.92
N ASP A 34 -19.65 9.88 -4.95
CA ASP A 34 -19.50 8.81 -3.95
C ASP A 34 -19.37 7.41 -4.58
N LEU A 35 -20.07 7.17 -5.69
CA LEU A 35 -20.01 5.90 -6.43
C LEU A 35 -18.62 5.69 -7.06
N VAL A 36 -18.08 6.72 -7.71
CA VAL A 36 -16.76 6.68 -8.37
C VAL A 36 -15.66 6.49 -7.33
N ILE A 37 -15.73 7.20 -6.20
CA ILE A 37 -14.79 7.02 -5.09
C ILE A 37 -14.86 5.58 -4.56
N GLY A 38 -16.06 5.06 -4.30
CA GLY A 38 -16.24 3.70 -3.81
C GLY A 38 -15.70 2.65 -4.77
N ALA A 39 -15.95 2.80 -6.07
CA ALA A 39 -15.43 1.90 -7.11
C ALA A 39 -13.91 1.95 -7.20
N ILE A 40 -13.30 3.14 -7.16
CA ILE A 40 -11.85 3.32 -7.21
C ILE A 40 -11.21 2.70 -5.96
N PHE A 41 -11.73 2.98 -4.76
CA PHE A 41 -11.20 2.38 -3.53
C PHE A 41 -11.33 0.87 -3.52
N ALA A 42 -12.44 0.30 -4.01
CA ALA A 42 -12.59 -1.14 -4.13
C ALA A 42 -11.53 -1.75 -5.07
N CYS A 43 -11.30 -1.14 -6.23
CA CYS A 43 -10.24 -1.56 -7.15
C CYS A 43 -8.84 -1.46 -6.52
N ILE A 44 -8.50 -0.35 -5.89
CA ILE A 44 -7.20 -0.14 -5.24
C ILE A 44 -7.00 -1.14 -4.11
N ALA A 45 -8.01 -1.36 -3.27
CA ALA A 45 -7.96 -2.34 -2.19
C ALA A 45 -7.68 -3.75 -2.72
N GLY A 46 -8.35 -4.15 -3.81
CA GLY A 46 -8.10 -5.44 -4.47
C GLY A 46 -6.66 -5.58 -4.98
N ILE A 47 -6.15 -4.56 -5.67
CA ILE A 47 -4.77 -4.55 -6.19
C ILE A 47 -3.76 -4.65 -5.05
N MET A 48 -3.93 -3.87 -3.98
CA MET A 48 -3.01 -3.87 -2.84
C MET A 48 -3.01 -5.19 -2.07
N VAL A 49 -4.17 -5.84 -1.92
CA VAL A 49 -4.27 -7.19 -1.34
C VAL A 49 -3.52 -8.20 -2.20
N PHE A 50 -3.69 -8.14 -3.52
CA PHE A 50 -2.99 -9.03 -4.45
C PHE A 50 -1.46 -8.84 -4.37
N ILE A 51 -0.96 -7.61 -4.48
CA ILE A 51 0.48 -7.31 -4.37
C ILE A 51 1.04 -7.77 -3.01
N SER A 52 0.29 -7.58 -1.93
CA SER A 52 0.74 -8.00 -0.58
C SER A 52 0.92 -9.50 -0.48
N ILE A 53 0.02 -10.29 -1.07
CA ILE A 53 0.02 -11.75 -0.96
C ILE A 53 0.97 -12.40 -1.97
N ASP A 54 0.97 -11.93 -3.22
CA ASP A 54 1.68 -12.58 -4.32
C ASP A 54 3.12 -12.08 -4.49
N GLU A 55 3.42 -10.84 -4.08
CA GLU A 55 4.73 -10.24 -4.32
C GLU A 55 5.48 -9.94 -3.01
N LEU A 56 4.83 -9.22 -2.08
CA LEU A 56 5.49 -8.81 -0.83
C LEU A 56 5.69 -9.98 0.14
N LEU A 57 4.70 -10.85 0.34
CA LEU A 57 4.80 -11.97 1.27
C LEU A 57 5.85 -13.03 0.82
N PRO A 58 5.95 -13.42 -0.47
CA PRO A 58 6.99 -14.33 -0.93
C PRO A 58 8.37 -13.70 -0.84
N SER A 59 8.51 -12.43 -1.24
CA SER A 59 9.77 -11.70 -1.10
C SER A 59 10.22 -11.63 0.38
N ALA A 60 9.30 -11.36 1.31
CA ALA A 60 9.59 -11.35 2.74
C ALA A 60 9.97 -12.73 3.30
N ARG A 61 9.52 -13.83 2.67
CA ARG A 61 9.91 -15.20 3.04
C ARG A 61 11.24 -15.62 2.42
N GLU A 62 11.59 -15.09 1.26
CA GLU A 62 12.85 -15.40 0.57
C GLU A 62 14.04 -14.67 1.23
N TYR A 63 13.83 -13.41 1.64
CA TYR A 63 14.86 -12.59 2.28
C TYR A 63 14.88 -12.65 3.82
N GLY A 64 13.95 -13.37 4.46
CA GLY A 64 13.79 -13.42 5.92
C GLY A 64 13.34 -14.78 6.46
N GLU A 65 13.19 -14.88 7.79
CA GLU A 65 12.72 -16.11 8.45
C GLU A 65 11.22 -16.33 8.18
N HIS A 66 10.89 -17.50 7.62
CA HIS A 66 9.56 -17.84 7.11
C HIS A 66 8.42 -17.67 8.14
N HIS A 67 8.72 -17.81 9.43
CA HIS A 67 7.77 -17.65 10.52
C HIS A 67 7.57 -16.18 10.91
N LEU A 68 8.64 -15.39 10.96
CA LEU A 68 8.57 -13.97 11.36
C LEU A 68 7.78 -13.14 10.33
N SER A 69 7.92 -13.44 9.04
CA SER A 69 7.20 -12.73 7.97
C SER A 69 5.69 -12.96 8.05
N VAL A 70 5.25 -14.17 8.42
CA VAL A 70 3.81 -14.46 8.60
C VAL A 70 3.27 -13.81 9.87
N TYR A 71 4.01 -13.84 10.98
CA TYR A 71 3.58 -13.16 12.21
C TYR A 71 3.49 -11.64 12.01
N GLY A 72 4.45 -11.04 11.30
CA GLY A 72 4.42 -9.62 10.94
C GLY A 72 3.23 -9.25 10.06
N PHE A 73 2.92 -10.08 9.06
CA PHE A 73 1.75 -9.89 8.20
C PHE A 73 0.43 -9.94 8.99
N VAL A 74 0.24 -10.96 9.82
CA VAL A 74 -0.97 -11.11 10.65
C VAL A 74 -1.09 -9.99 11.69
N ALA A 75 0.03 -9.59 12.31
CA ALA A 75 0.05 -8.46 13.23
C ALA A 75 -0.32 -7.13 12.51
N GLY A 76 0.18 -6.91 11.30
CA GLY A 76 -0.18 -5.76 10.48
C GLY A 76 -1.68 -5.72 10.15
N MET A 77 -2.26 -6.86 9.78
CA MET A 77 -3.71 -6.97 9.56
C MET A 77 -4.50 -6.67 10.85
N ALA A 78 -4.03 -7.13 12.01
CA ALA A 78 -4.67 -6.86 13.29
C ALA A 78 -4.63 -5.36 13.66
N VAL A 79 -3.49 -4.69 13.44
CA VAL A 79 -3.37 -3.23 13.64
C VAL A 79 -4.30 -2.46 12.73
N MET A 80 -4.42 -2.87 11.45
CA MET A 80 -5.36 -2.25 10.51
C MET A 80 -6.83 -2.48 10.90
N ALA A 81 -7.19 -3.69 11.35
CA ALA A 81 -8.54 -3.96 11.84
C ALA A 81 -8.86 -3.12 13.09
N PHE A 82 -7.90 -2.97 14.00
CA PHE A 82 -8.05 -2.13 15.18
C PHE A 82 -8.18 -0.65 14.83
N SER A 83 -7.42 -0.14 13.85
CA SER A 83 -7.53 1.26 13.43
C SER A 83 -8.91 1.56 12.84
N LEU A 84 -9.46 0.64 12.04
CA LEU A 84 -10.83 0.78 11.53
C LEU A 84 -11.85 0.80 12.68
N LEU A 85 -11.71 -0.04 13.69
CA LEU A 85 -12.62 -0.03 14.86
C LEU A 85 -12.47 1.21 15.73
N ALA A 86 -11.27 1.79 15.83
CA ALA A 86 -11.01 2.94 16.68
C ALA A 86 -11.43 4.28 16.03
N PHE A 87 -11.50 4.33 14.70
CA PHE A 87 -11.84 5.53 13.94
C PHE A 87 -13.20 5.47 13.22
N VAL A 88 -13.94 4.36 13.35
CA VAL A 88 -15.37 4.27 12.97
C VAL A 88 -16.26 4.72 14.12
#